data_AF-A0A625UFS3-F1
#
_entry.id   AF-A0A625UFS3-F1
#
_cell.length_a   1.000
_cell.length_b   1.000
_cell.length_c   1.000
_cell.angle_alpha   90.00
_cell.angle_beta   90.00
_cell.angle_gamma   90.00
#
_symmetry.space_group_name_H-M   'P 1'
#
loop_
_entity.id
_entity.type
_entity.pdbx_description
1 polymer ?
#
loop_
_entity_poly.entity_id
_entity_poly.type
_entity_poly.pdbx_seq_one_letter_code
_entity_poly.pdbx_strand_id
1 'polypeptide(L)'
;LHQIANNDITKNNTEWKKLHAPSRLLYMAGSATTDLSKKIGTAHKIMGDQFAQTDQEQVGVENLWCGARMLSSDELAAATQGLVQESPLLSVNYPIGLIHPTTKENILSTQLLEKIAQSGLSHNEVFLVNT
;
A
#
# COMPACT_ATOMS: atom_id res chain seq x y z
N LEU A 1 -1.82 6.48 -24.60
CA LEU A 1 -1.94 6.95 -23.20
C LEU A 1 -0.59 7.03 -22.48
N HIS A 2 0.17 5.94 -22.35
CA HIS A 2 1.52 5.99 -21.75
C HIS A 2 2.48 6.95 -22.46
N GLN A 3 2.54 6.90 -23.80
CA GLN A 3 3.33 7.86 -24.60
C GLN A 3 2.86 9.32 -24.42
N ILE A 4 1.55 9.52 -24.20
CA ILE A 4 0.97 10.84 -23.96
C ILE A 4 1.38 11.35 -22.58
N ALA A 5 1.45 10.51 -21.54
CA ALA A 5 1.88 10.91 -20.20
C ALA A 5 3.38 11.27 -20.11
N ASN A 6 4.20 10.67 -20.98
CA ASN A 6 5.66 10.81 -20.96
C ASN A 6 6.22 11.74 -22.04
N ASN A 7 5.37 12.38 -22.84
CA ASN A 7 5.80 13.38 -23.81
C ASN A 7 6.25 14.67 -23.08
N ASP A 8 7.29 15.35 -23.55
CA ASP A 8 7.84 16.52 -22.85
C ASP A 8 6.83 17.68 -22.76
N ILE A 9 5.86 17.73 -23.68
CA ILE A 9 4.74 18.68 -23.69
C ILE A 9 3.85 18.53 -22.43
N THR A 10 3.74 17.32 -21.88
CA THR A 10 2.81 17.00 -20.78
C THR A 10 3.51 16.97 -19.42
N LYS A 11 4.84 16.94 -19.40
CA LYS A 11 5.64 17.18 -18.20
C LYS A 11 5.52 18.63 -17.72
N ASN A 12 5.42 19.59 -18.64
CA ASN A 12 5.30 21.02 -18.35
C ASN A 12 3.85 21.52 -18.17
N ASN A 13 2.84 20.68 -18.40
CA ASN A 13 1.44 21.06 -18.27
C ASN A 13 0.85 20.53 -16.95
N THR A 14 0.76 21.41 -15.95
CA THR A 14 0.14 21.18 -14.64
C THR A 14 -1.38 20.92 -14.72
N GLU A 15 -2.00 21.12 -15.88
CA GLU A 15 -3.43 20.89 -16.10
C GLU A 15 -3.82 19.40 -16.10
N TRP A 16 -2.87 18.49 -16.37
CA TRP A 16 -3.15 17.05 -16.40
C TRP A 16 -2.83 16.38 -15.08
N LYS A 17 -3.42 16.88 -14.00
CA LYS A 17 -3.22 16.42 -12.62
C LYS A 17 -3.30 14.90 -12.46
N LYS A 18 -4.18 14.22 -13.22
CA LYS A 18 -4.33 12.76 -13.20
C LYS A 18 -3.09 11.99 -13.67
N LEU A 19 -2.16 12.60 -14.42
CA LEU A 19 -0.92 11.95 -14.88
C LEU A 19 0.29 12.23 -13.97
N HIS A 20 0.10 13.08 -12.96
CA HIS A 20 1.14 13.46 -12.00
C HIS A 20 0.70 13.29 -10.54
N ALA A 21 -0.40 12.57 -10.30
CA ALA A 21 -0.93 12.27 -8.97
C ALA A 21 -1.35 10.79 -8.91
N PRO A 22 -1.55 10.22 -7.69
CA PRO A 22 -2.02 8.86 -7.51
C PRO A 22 -3.40 8.69 -8.13
N SER A 23 -3.45 8.15 -9.34
CA SER A 23 -4.69 8.03 -10.12
C SER A 23 -4.76 6.70 -10.84
N ARG A 24 -6.00 6.21 -11.04
CA ARG A 24 -6.26 4.99 -11.81
C ARG A 24 -5.67 5.06 -13.22
N LEU A 25 -5.73 6.22 -13.87
CA LEU A 25 -5.19 6.42 -15.23
C LEU A 25 -3.67 6.31 -15.24
N LEU A 26 -2.99 6.89 -14.25
CA LEU A 26 -1.54 6.78 -14.13
C LEU A 26 -1.11 5.35 -13.80
N TYR A 27 -1.87 4.66 -12.95
CA TYR A 27 -1.66 3.25 -12.66
C TYR A 27 -1.77 2.38 -13.93
N MET A 28 -2.80 2.59 -14.76
CA MET A 28 -2.93 1.91 -16.06
C MET A 28 -1.81 2.27 -17.05
N ALA A 29 -1.32 3.51 -17.01
CA ALA A 29 -0.20 3.92 -17.86
C ALA A 29 1.10 3.19 -17.49
N GLY A 30 1.35 2.95 -16.20
CA GLY A 30 2.53 2.20 -15.75
C GLY A 30 2.42 0.68 -15.98
N SER A 31 1.22 0.11 -16.00
CA SER A 31 1.03 -1.30 -16.33
C SER A 31 1.33 -1.60 -17.81
N ALA A 32 1.01 -0.66 -18.70
CA ALA A 32 1.14 -0.83 -20.16
C ALA A 32 2.58 -0.79 -20.71
N THR A 33 3.56 -0.30 -19.93
CA THR A 33 4.97 -0.28 -20.35
C THR A 33 5.67 -1.58 -19.98
N THR A 34 6.68 -2.00 -20.74
CA THR A 34 7.59 -3.10 -20.37
C THR A 34 8.90 -2.61 -19.77
N ASP A 35 9.22 -1.32 -19.95
CA ASP A 35 10.43 -0.68 -19.41
C ASP A 35 10.30 -0.47 -17.89
N LEU A 36 11.18 -1.14 -17.14
CA LEU A 36 11.23 -1.09 -15.68
C LEU A 36 11.55 0.31 -15.16
N SER A 37 12.44 1.07 -15.82
CA SER A 37 12.79 2.43 -15.40
C SER A 37 11.55 3.34 -15.44
N LYS A 38 10.74 3.21 -16.49
CA LYS A 38 9.46 3.94 -16.62
C LYS A 38 8.42 3.51 -15.59
N LYS A 39 8.38 2.22 -15.24
CA LYS A 39 7.54 1.73 -14.14
C LYS A 39 7.95 2.37 -12.82
N ILE A 40 9.23 2.32 -12.46
CA ILE A 40 9.77 2.92 -11.23
C ILE A 40 9.46 4.43 -11.18
N GLY A 41 9.66 5.17 -12.27
CA GLY A 41 9.32 6.59 -12.33
C GLY A 41 7.81 6.87 -12.19
N THR A 42 6.95 5.99 -12.71
CA THR A 42 5.50 6.10 -12.54
C THR A 42 5.07 5.74 -11.12
N ALA A 43 5.70 4.73 -10.51
CA ALA A 43 5.42 4.29 -9.15
C ALA A 43 5.71 5.40 -8.12
N HIS A 44 6.82 6.13 -8.27
CA HIS A 44 7.12 7.30 -7.45
C HIS A 44 5.99 8.33 -7.40
N LYS A 45 5.38 8.64 -8.55
CA LYS A 45 4.26 9.60 -8.62
C LYS A 45 2.99 9.09 -7.94
N ILE A 46 2.85 7.78 -7.79
CA ILE A 46 1.68 7.13 -7.17
C ILE A 46 1.88 6.96 -5.67
N MET A 47 3.07 6.53 -5.24
CA MET A 47 3.39 6.34 -3.83
C MET A 47 3.70 7.67 -3.13
N GLY A 48 4.06 8.70 -3.89
CA GLY A 48 4.53 9.97 -3.35
C GLY A 48 5.97 9.89 -2.86
N ASP A 49 6.43 10.96 -2.21
CA ASP A 49 7.71 10.95 -1.51
C ASP A 49 7.58 10.07 -0.28
N GLN A 50 8.28 8.93 -0.30
CA GLN A 50 8.45 8.11 0.89
C GLN A 50 9.57 8.73 1.72
N PHE A 51 9.23 9.25 2.89
CA PHE A 51 10.20 9.75 3.87
C PHE A 51 10.61 8.58 4.76
N ALA A 52 11.90 8.22 4.69
CA ALA A 52 12.50 7.37 5.70
C ALA A 52 12.46 8.12 7.04
N GLN A 53 11.84 7.54 8.06
CA GLN A 53 11.90 8.06 9.42
C GLN A 53 13.27 7.83 10.06
N THR A 54 14.07 6.91 9.51
CA THR A 54 15.43 6.60 9.99
C THR A 54 16.37 6.27 8.83
N ASP A 55 17.68 6.46 9.04
CA ASP A 55 18.74 6.12 8.07
C ASP A 55 18.83 4.61 7.75
N GLN A 56 18.11 3.78 8.52
CA GLN A 56 18.05 2.31 8.37
C GLN A 56 16.82 1.87 7.57
N GLU A 57 15.86 2.76 7.35
CA GLU A 57 14.65 2.47 6.62
C GLU A 57 14.91 2.56 5.10
N GLN A 58 14.89 1.40 4.44
CA GLN A 58 14.91 1.36 2.98
C GLN A 58 13.54 1.78 2.47
N VAL A 59 13.41 3.02 2.02
CA VAL A 59 12.24 3.48 1.25
C VAL A 59 12.28 2.83 -0.14
N GLY A 60 11.62 1.70 -0.26
CA GLY A 60 11.62 0.88 -1.46
C GLY A 60 10.74 1.49 -2.53
N VAL A 61 11.35 2.04 -3.58
CA VAL A 61 10.60 2.34 -4.80
C VAL A 61 10.25 1.02 -5.48
N GLU A 62 9.03 0.57 -5.24
CA GLU A 62 8.54 -0.70 -5.74
C GLU A 62 8.02 -0.62 -7.18
N ASN A 63 8.26 -1.68 -7.95
CA ASN A 63 7.50 -1.92 -9.17
C ASN A 63 6.08 -2.39 -8.80
N LEU A 64 5.14 -1.45 -8.67
CA LEU A 64 3.74 -1.70 -8.33
C LEU A 64 3.06 -2.76 -9.22
N TRP A 65 3.55 -2.96 -10.45
CA TRP A 65 2.98 -3.90 -11.43
C TRP A 65 3.74 -5.23 -11.51
N CYS A 66 4.67 -5.50 -10.60
CA CYS A 66 5.32 -6.80 -10.51
C CYS A 66 4.33 -7.86 -10.00
N GLY A 67 4.14 -8.93 -10.78
CA GLY A 67 3.24 -10.04 -10.40
C GLY A 67 3.74 -10.91 -9.25
N ALA A 68 4.98 -10.72 -8.80
CA ALA A 68 5.60 -11.43 -7.68
C ALA A 68 5.91 -10.48 -6.50
N ARG A 69 5.26 -9.31 -6.45
CA ARG A 69 5.46 -8.35 -5.36
C ARG A 69 4.70 -8.79 -4.11
N MET A 70 5.38 -8.72 -2.97
CA MET A 70 4.73 -8.83 -1.66
C MET A 70 3.97 -7.54 -1.39
N LEU A 71 2.69 -7.64 -1.05
CA LEU A 71 1.87 -6.46 -0.75
C LEU A 71 2.33 -5.80 0.55
N SER A 72 2.32 -4.47 0.59
CA SER A 72 2.59 -3.73 1.82
C SER A 72 1.38 -3.77 2.76
N SER A 73 1.63 -3.54 4.05
CA SER A 73 0.56 -3.49 5.06
C SER A 73 -0.49 -2.42 4.74
N ASP A 74 -0.08 -1.24 4.29
CA ASP A 74 -1.00 -0.14 3.96
C ASP A 74 -1.88 -0.45 2.74
N GLU A 75 -1.29 -1.03 1.69
CA GLU A 75 -2.03 -1.44 0.51
C GLU A 75 -3.07 -2.51 0.85
N LEU A 76 -2.66 -3.50 1.63
CA LEU A 76 -3.53 -4.59 2.06
C LEU A 76 -4.63 -4.09 3.03
N ALA A 77 -4.30 -3.19 3.94
CA ALA A 77 -5.27 -2.58 4.86
C ALA A 77 -6.35 -1.81 4.12
N ALA A 78 -5.96 -0.90 3.21
CA ALA A 78 -6.90 -0.10 2.44
C ALA A 78 -7.86 -0.97 1.61
N ALA A 79 -7.33 -2.03 0.99
CA ALA A 79 -8.14 -2.96 0.20
C ALA A 79 -9.10 -3.79 1.08
N THR A 80 -8.61 -4.39 2.14
CA THR A 80 -9.39 -5.33 2.96
C THR A 80 -10.39 -4.63 3.87
N GLN A 81 -10.03 -3.49 4.48
CA GLN A 81 -10.98 -2.70 5.26
C GLN A 81 -12.03 -2.05 4.37
N GLY A 82 -11.62 -1.55 3.19
CA GLY A 82 -12.54 -1.04 2.16
C GLY A 82 -13.56 -2.09 1.70
N LEU A 83 -13.15 -3.36 1.61
CA LEU A 83 -14.00 -4.47 1.21
C LEU A 83 -15.12 -4.78 2.21
N VAL A 84 -14.88 -4.56 3.51
CA VAL A 84 -15.82 -4.97 4.57
C VAL A 84 -16.61 -3.81 5.18
N GLN A 85 -16.50 -2.59 4.63
CA GLN A 85 -17.19 -1.40 5.16
C GLN A 85 -18.71 -1.58 5.28
N GLU A 86 -19.32 -2.33 4.37
CA GLU A 86 -20.76 -2.59 4.34
C GLU A 86 -21.16 -3.89 5.07
N SER A 87 -20.21 -4.56 5.73
CA SER A 87 -20.40 -5.85 6.39
C SER A 87 -20.25 -5.74 7.92
N PRO A 88 -21.32 -5.39 8.66
CA PRO A 88 -21.24 -5.10 10.11
C PRO A 88 -20.85 -6.31 10.99
N LEU A 89 -20.91 -7.53 10.45
CA LEU A 89 -20.55 -8.76 11.17
C LEU A 89 -19.08 -9.17 10.95
N LEU A 90 -18.36 -8.49 10.05
CA LEU A 90 -17.00 -8.82 9.66
C LEU A 90 -16.07 -7.64 9.93
N SER A 91 -15.11 -7.83 10.83
CA SER A 91 -14.08 -6.85 11.16
C SER A 91 -12.72 -7.34 10.68
N VAL A 92 -11.98 -6.46 10.01
CA VAL A 92 -10.62 -6.73 9.55
C VAL A 92 -9.67 -5.74 10.21
N ASN A 93 -8.70 -6.26 10.96
CA ASN A 93 -7.69 -5.45 11.64
C ASN A 93 -6.55 -5.07 10.68
N TYR A 94 -5.80 -4.02 11.03
CA TYR A 94 -4.63 -3.60 10.26
C TYR A 94 -3.57 -4.72 10.23
N PRO A 95 -2.89 -4.98 9.09
CA PRO A 95 -1.87 -6.03 8.99
C PRO A 95 -0.68 -5.81 9.92
N ILE A 96 -0.25 -6.87 10.59
CA ILE A 96 0.86 -6.84 11.56
C ILE A 96 1.89 -7.93 11.27
N GLY A 97 3.12 -7.73 11.74
CA GLY A 97 4.07 -8.84 11.90
C GLY A 97 3.71 -9.71 13.10
N LEU A 98 4.04 -11.00 13.08
CA LEU A 98 3.75 -11.90 14.20
C LEU A 98 4.62 -11.59 15.43
N ILE A 99 5.93 -11.49 15.21
CA ILE A 99 6.93 -11.27 16.27
C ILE A 99 7.63 -9.93 16.03
N HIS A 100 7.68 -9.09 17.06
CA HIS A 100 8.41 -7.83 16.97
C HIS A 100 9.92 -8.11 16.80
N PRO A 101 10.61 -7.52 15.80
CA PRO A 101 12.00 -7.83 15.49
C PRO A 101 12.97 -7.65 16.68
N THR A 102 12.79 -6.57 17.45
CA THR A 102 13.65 -6.22 18.59
C THR A 102 13.20 -6.84 19.91
N THR A 103 11.96 -6.56 20.37
CA THR A 103 11.47 -7.01 21.69
C THR A 103 11.14 -8.51 21.73
N LYS A 104 11.04 -9.18 20.58
CA LYS A 104 10.63 -10.59 20.45
C LYS A 104 9.23 -10.89 21.00
N GLU A 105 8.44 -9.86 21.23
CA GLU A 105 7.07 -9.97 21.70
C GLU A 105 6.16 -10.46 20.57
N ASN A 106 5.13 -11.21 20.95
CA ASN A 106 4.08 -11.64 20.04
C ASN A 106 3.06 -10.50 19.88
N ILE A 107 3.10 -9.82 18.73
CA ILE A 107 2.27 -8.65 18.42
C ILE A 107 0.80 -9.06 18.25
N LEU A 108 0.54 -10.26 17.71
CA LEU A 108 -0.83 -10.76 17.59
C LEU A 108 -1.48 -10.91 18.97
N SER A 109 -0.75 -11.45 19.94
CA SER A 109 -1.26 -11.61 21.31
C SER A 109 -1.54 -10.27 21.98
N THR A 110 -0.66 -9.27 21.81
CA THR A 110 -0.88 -7.94 22.39
C THR A 110 -2.08 -7.24 21.76
N GLN A 111 -2.22 -7.32 20.43
CA GLN A 111 -3.36 -6.74 19.72
C GLN A 111 -4.68 -7.42 20.06
N LEU A 112 -4.69 -8.76 20.24
CA LEU A 112 -5.87 -9.50 20.69
C LEU A 112 -6.32 -9.06 22.08
N LEU A 113 -5.39 -8.94 23.04
CA LEU A 113 -5.70 -8.47 24.39
C LEU A 113 -6.27 -7.06 24.38
N GLU A 114 -5.66 -6.16 23.61
CA GLU A 114 -6.15 -4.79 23.45
C GLU A 114 -7.56 -4.75 22.84
N LYS A 115 -7.79 -5.53 21.77
CA LYS A 115 -9.09 -5.59 21.09
C LYS A 115 -10.19 -6.09 22.02
N ILE A 116 -9.93 -7.16 22.78
CA ILE A 116 -10.87 -7.71 23.76
C ILE A 116 -11.18 -6.68 24.85
N ALA A 117 -10.18 -5.96 25.34
CA ALA A 117 -10.35 -4.99 26.42
C ALA A 117 -11.11 -3.72 25.98
N GLN A 118 -10.88 -3.24 24.75
CA GLN A 118 -11.41 -1.94 24.29
C GLN A 118 -12.70 -2.05 23.49
N SER A 119 -12.84 -3.07 22.63
CA SER A 119 -13.91 -3.14 21.62
C SER A 119 -14.68 -4.46 21.64
N GLY A 120 -14.11 -5.52 22.23
CA GLY A 120 -14.59 -6.89 22.03
C GLY A 120 -14.25 -7.42 20.63
N LEU A 121 -14.58 -8.70 20.40
CA LEU A 121 -14.43 -9.35 19.11
C LEU A 121 -15.75 -9.31 18.34
N SER A 122 -15.68 -9.01 17.04
CA SER A 122 -16.82 -9.12 16.13
C SER A 122 -17.23 -10.58 15.94
N HIS A 123 -18.35 -10.80 15.23
CA HIS A 123 -18.78 -12.16 14.89
C HIS A 123 -17.70 -12.90 14.10
N ASN A 124 -17.12 -12.24 13.10
CA ASN A 124 -15.92 -12.68 12.42
C ASN A 124 -14.84 -11.61 12.56
N GLU A 125 -13.77 -11.93 13.28
CA GLU A 125 -12.62 -11.05 13.47
C GLU A 125 -11.43 -11.59 12.67
N VAL A 126 -10.89 -10.78 11.76
CA VAL A 126 -9.79 -11.17 10.87
C VAL A 126 -8.51 -10.43 11.28
N PHE A 127 -7.43 -11.19 11.41
CA PHE A 127 -6.07 -10.68 11.60
C PHE A 127 -5.22 -11.08 10.40
N LEU A 128 -4.56 -10.10 9.80
CA LEU A 128 -3.66 -10.28 8.67
C LEU A 128 -2.24 -10.29 9.23
N VAL A 129 -1.62 -11.47 9.30
CA VAL A 129 -0.36 -11.67 10.00
C VAL A 129 0.74 -12.04 9.01
N ASN A 130 1.79 -11.22 8.99
CA ASN A 130 3.03 -11.52 8.28
C ASN A 130 3.99 -12.30 9.19
N THR A 131 4.67 -13.31 8.65
CA THR A 131 5.54 -14.24 9.39
C THR A 131 7.01 -14.02 9.09
#